data_AF-A0A3S0Y8P0-F1
#
_entry.id   AF-A0A3S0Y8P0-F1
#
_cell.length_a   1.000
_cell.length_b   1.000
_cell.length_c   1.000
_cell.angle_alpha   90.00
_cell.angle_beta   90.00
_cell.angle_gamma   90.00
#
_symmetry.space_group_name_H-M   'P 1'
#
loop_
_entity.id
_entity.type
_entity.pdbx_description
1 polymer ?
#
loop_
_entity_poly.entity_id
_entity_poly.type
_entity_poly.pdbx_seq_one_letter_code
_entity_poly.pdbx_strand_id
1 'polypeptide(L)'
;MKQGLKGVEVFMGLILSCISVAHADSLASNSIFAITAIKKAPSVIYPGQVVTATYSIKANPRVPSTLYGNGIVALPKGIRVIGGSCHRPVFNLKPGKSCTIELQITADQLVGKIVRGGPKVCNSLINPVYCSTPPTTSMLNIRKESSVSRTHLSINPTSMTIAQGGGYQEIAISNDGATDAYGVQVVQKPGLEVSVSGACPSPLAPKGVCNLTFTSGSQVGTTTATIAGTNTNIEEEKVTVISASATTLSVSLALPGKNIISVNGSPGVALRIANTGADTAYNVTYTFPGGWDGVSASGNCDTIEPGAGNACILTFNATRPNLANVIKFKAINSPAEPSPYIAFRYGGGLVFSISGTSPNAIAKVVAENDQAANRVWDLGCPGSCTQSNATDAYYGQDLNYVPGSTNPGNTGDTYQAVSMLNGVNGNTTSPANFATATCSTLTLEKHTDWYLPAICELSNLKNFWYDCTAGQNITANLKDLGFGNFQNSYYWSSTERNTVDAAAQAYNINAMANLPKEASSYVRCVRQATY
;
A
#
# COMPACT_ATOMS: atom_id res chain seq x y z
N MET A 1 35.09 -51.46 14.98
CA MET A 1 35.82 -52.01 16.16
C MET A 1 36.38 -50.81 16.93
N LYS A 2 35.72 -50.32 17.97
CA LYS A 2 35.78 -50.75 19.40
C LYS A 2 37.19 -50.67 20.00
N GLN A 3 37.44 -49.60 20.77
CA GLN A 3 37.92 -49.57 22.17
C GLN A 3 37.47 -48.19 22.73
N GLY A 4 37.00 -47.95 23.95
CA GLY A 4 36.81 -48.80 25.13
C GLY A 4 36.75 -47.91 26.38
N LEU A 5 35.56 -47.83 26.99
CA LEU A 5 35.22 -47.67 28.41
C LEU A 5 35.75 -46.48 29.27
N LYS A 6 34.80 -45.76 29.86
CA LYS A 6 34.43 -45.75 31.31
C LYS A 6 33.13 -44.91 31.43
N GLY A 7 31.93 -45.46 31.66
CA GLY A 7 31.38 -45.98 32.93
C GLY A 7 30.46 -44.90 33.55
N VAL A 8 29.16 -44.80 33.21
CA VAL A 8 27.97 -45.49 33.81
C VAL A 8 27.70 -45.02 35.25
N GLU A 9 26.77 -44.07 35.44
CA GLU A 9 25.37 -44.23 35.98
C GLU A 9 25.31 -44.49 37.50
N VAL A 10 24.29 -44.17 38.32
CA VAL A 10 23.05 -43.34 38.36
C VAL A 10 22.53 -43.50 39.83
N PHE A 11 21.58 -42.64 40.24
CA PHE A 11 20.82 -42.57 41.53
C PHE A 11 21.55 -41.97 42.75
N MET A 12 20.93 -41.26 43.70
CA MET A 12 19.67 -40.53 43.93
C MET A 12 19.74 -40.17 45.43
N GLY A 13 19.33 -38.97 45.86
CA GLY A 13 19.30 -38.69 47.30
C GLY A 13 19.10 -37.22 47.66
N LEU A 14 17.83 -36.85 47.77
CA LEU A 14 17.32 -35.62 48.39
C LEU A 14 17.82 -35.46 49.84
N ILE A 15 18.12 -34.22 50.28
CA ILE A 15 17.64 -33.57 51.54
C ILE A 15 18.59 -32.43 51.99
N LEU A 16 17.98 -31.26 52.29
CA LEU A 16 18.46 -30.11 53.11
C LEU A 16 19.72 -29.38 52.61
N SER A 17 19.87 -28.05 52.66
CA SER A 17 19.26 -27.00 53.47
C SER A 17 19.56 -25.66 52.78
N CYS A 18 18.65 -24.69 52.93
CA CYS A 18 18.82 -23.32 52.48
C CYS A 18 20.11 -22.71 53.08
N ILE A 19 21.07 -22.35 52.23
CA ILE A 19 22.11 -21.37 52.57
C ILE A 19 21.89 -20.16 51.68
N SER A 20 21.15 -19.20 52.23
CA SER A 20 21.16 -17.82 51.76
C SER A 20 22.60 -17.29 51.83
N VAL A 21 23.16 -16.94 50.66
CA VAL A 21 24.40 -16.17 50.57
C VAL A 21 24.13 -14.78 51.14
N ALA A 22 24.36 -14.62 52.44
CA ALA A 22 24.44 -13.33 53.07
C ALA A 22 25.70 -12.63 52.55
N HIS A 23 25.52 -11.58 51.76
CA HIS A 23 26.57 -10.58 51.57
C HIS A 23 26.82 -9.92 52.92
N ALA A 24 27.90 -10.33 53.58
CA ALA A 24 28.42 -9.64 54.73
C ALA A 24 29.06 -8.34 54.24
N ASP A 25 28.29 -7.25 54.25
CA ASP A 25 28.85 -5.90 54.17
C ASP A 25 29.73 -5.67 55.41
N SER A 26 31.02 -5.52 55.17
CA SER A 26 32.01 -5.17 56.18
C SER A 26 31.69 -3.77 56.75
N LEU A 27 31.05 -3.75 57.91
CA LEU A 27 30.81 -2.53 58.68
C LEU A 27 32.08 -2.17 59.46
N ALA A 28 32.83 -1.20 58.93
CA ALA A 28 33.54 -0.29 59.81
C ALA A 28 32.62 0.90 60.13
N SER A 29 32.60 1.28 61.41
CA SER A 29 32.11 2.55 61.98
C SER A 29 30.62 2.63 62.28
N ASN A 30 30.27 2.46 63.57
CA ASN A 30 29.43 3.29 64.47
C ASN A 30 28.33 4.24 63.91
N SER A 31 27.89 4.07 62.67
CA SER A 31 26.90 4.92 62.02
C SER A 31 25.49 4.49 62.43
N ILE A 32 24.70 5.47 62.86
CA ILE A 32 23.33 5.25 63.34
C ILE A 32 22.35 5.09 62.17
N PHE A 33 22.68 5.65 61.00
CA PHE A 33 21.97 5.43 59.74
C PHE A 33 22.90 4.93 58.64
N ALA A 34 22.38 4.02 57.81
CA ALA A 34 22.92 3.71 56.50
C ALA A 34 22.15 4.50 55.43
N ILE A 35 22.86 5.28 54.62
CA ILE A 35 22.27 6.18 53.63
C ILE A 35 22.75 5.77 52.25
N THR A 36 21.84 5.33 51.37
CA THR A 36 22.17 4.77 50.05
C THR A 36 21.40 5.50 48.96
N ALA A 37 22.05 5.86 47.86
CA ALA A 37 21.36 6.47 46.72
C ALA A 37 20.54 5.39 45.97
N ILE A 38 19.24 5.63 45.81
CA ILE A 38 18.34 4.85 44.95
C ILE A 38 18.41 5.38 43.52
N LYS A 39 18.39 6.71 43.35
CA LYS A 39 18.53 7.40 42.06
C LYS A 39 19.58 8.49 42.21
N LYS A 40 20.67 8.41 41.44
CA LYS A 40 21.73 9.42 41.45
C LYS A 40 21.34 10.62 40.59
N ALA A 41 21.75 11.82 41.01
CA ALA A 41 21.72 12.98 40.13
C ALA A 41 22.72 12.82 38.97
N PRO A 42 22.50 13.51 37.83
CA PRO A 42 23.52 13.63 36.79
C PRO A 42 24.85 14.14 37.34
N SER A 43 25.96 13.65 36.79
CA SER A 43 27.31 14.06 37.19
C SER A 43 27.68 15.48 36.71
N VAL A 44 26.94 16.02 35.73
CA VAL A 44 27.11 17.38 35.19
C VAL A 44 25.73 18.05 35.09
N ILE A 45 25.65 19.32 35.48
CA ILE A 45 24.46 20.16 35.32
C ILE A 45 24.82 21.56 34.83
N TYR A 46 23.89 22.22 34.16
CA TYR A 46 24.03 23.56 33.57
C TYR A 46 23.07 24.58 34.23
N PRO A 47 23.38 25.90 34.18
CA PRO A 47 22.45 26.95 34.59
C PRO A 47 21.05 26.77 33.97
N GLY A 48 20.00 27.07 34.74
CA GLY A 48 18.60 26.86 34.37
C GLY A 48 18.05 25.45 34.62
N GLN A 49 18.88 24.45 34.87
CA GLN A 49 18.42 23.06 35.08
C GLN A 49 17.95 22.80 36.52
N VAL A 50 16.93 21.95 36.63
CA VAL A 50 16.45 21.37 37.88
C VAL A 50 16.44 19.85 37.75
N VAL A 51 17.18 19.15 38.61
CA VAL A 51 17.33 17.68 38.58
C VAL A 51 16.99 17.07 39.94
N THR A 52 16.75 15.75 39.99
CA THR A 52 16.41 15.05 41.25
C THR A 52 17.36 13.91 41.58
N ALA A 53 17.50 13.63 42.88
CA ALA A 53 18.17 12.45 43.42
C ALA A 53 17.33 11.84 44.55
N THR A 54 17.34 10.53 44.69
CA THR A 54 16.54 9.82 45.69
C THR A 54 17.43 8.96 46.57
N TYR A 55 17.21 8.99 47.89
CA TYR A 55 17.99 8.27 48.89
C TYR A 55 17.11 7.37 49.76
N SER A 56 17.65 6.21 50.13
CA SER A 56 17.16 5.34 51.20
C SER A 56 17.94 5.64 52.48
N ILE A 57 17.23 5.86 53.59
CA ILE A 57 17.79 6.01 54.93
C ILE A 57 17.32 4.82 55.75
N LYS A 58 18.25 4.01 56.26
CA LYS A 58 17.97 2.83 57.08
C LYS A 58 18.58 2.98 58.47
N ALA A 59 17.78 2.84 59.52
CA ALA A 59 18.29 2.83 60.89
C ALA A 59 19.11 1.56 61.12
N ASN A 60 20.25 1.70 61.79
CA ASN A 60 21.09 0.56 62.14
C ASN A 60 20.30 -0.41 63.05
N PRO A 61 20.19 -1.71 62.71
CA PRO A 61 19.41 -2.67 63.48
C PRO A 61 19.97 -2.92 64.89
N ARG A 62 21.21 -2.50 65.18
CA ARG A 62 21.84 -2.61 66.49
C ARG A 62 21.47 -1.47 67.46
N VAL A 63 20.72 -0.47 67.00
CA VAL A 63 20.19 0.59 67.89
C VAL A 63 19.07 0.01 68.76
N PRO A 64 19.09 0.23 70.10
CA PRO A 64 18.20 -0.47 71.03
C PRO A 64 16.73 -0.03 70.99
N SER A 65 16.41 1.13 70.41
CA SER A 65 15.05 1.67 70.38
C SER A 65 14.77 2.49 69.11
N THR A 66 13.51 2.88 68.92
CA THR A 66 13.11 3.78 67.83
C THR A 66 13.86 5.10 67.94
N LEU A 67 14.50 5.51 66.85
CA LEU A 67 15.15 6.80 66.74
C LEU A 67 14.05 7.84 66.52
N TYR A 68 13.79 8.68 67.53
CA TYR A 68 12.83 9.78 67.46
C TYR A 68 13.53 11.09 67.13
N GLY A 69 12.84 12.00 66.46
CA GLY A 69 13.38 13.36 66.28
C GLY A 69 14.44 13.49 65.18
N ASN A 70 14.54 12.51 64.29
CA ASN A 70 15.57 12.53 63.25
C ASN A 70 15.27 13.59 62.20
N GLY A 71 16.30 14.15 61.60
CA GLY A 71 16.13 15.09 60.51
C GLY A 71 17.37 15.21 59.65
N ILE A 72 17.19 15.84 58.48
CA ILE A 72 18.28 16.15 57.57
C ILE A 72 18.84 17.50 57.97
N VAL A 73 20.15 17.58 58.15
CA VAL A 73 20.84 18.83 58.47
C VAL A 73 21.81 19.21 57.35
N ALA A 74 22.06 20.51 57.23
CA ALA A 74 23.14 21.06 56.40
C ALA A 74 23.10 20.61 54.92
N LEU A 75 21.95 20.77 54.25
CA LEU A 75 21.92 20.65 52.78
C LEU A 75 22.63 21.87 52.15
N PRO A 76 23.47 21.67 51.11
CA PRO A 76 24.03 22.77 50.34
C PRO A 76 22.95 23.68 49.76
N LYS A 77 23.25 24.98 49.64
CA LYS A 77 22.36 25.93 48.95
C LYS A 77 22.05 25.42 47.54
N GLY A 78 20.77 25.49 47.15
CA GLY A 78 20.26 24.95 45.88
C GLY A 78 19.85 23.48 45.92
N ILE A 79 19.97 22.81 47.06
CA ILE A 79 19.43 21.47 47.30
C ILE A 79 18.34 21.55 48.36
N ARG A 80 17.16 20.99 48.08
CA ARG A 80 16.06 20.89 49.04
C ARG A 80 15.38 19.52 48.97
N VAL A 81 14.78 19.11 50.07
CA VAL A 81 13.93 17.92 50.10
C VAL A 81 12.57 18.27 49.53
N ILE A 82 12.09 17.50 48.56
CA ILE A 82 10.79 17.72 47.89
C ILE A 82 9.80 16.56 48.06
N GLY A 83 10.27 15.39 48.52
CA GLY A 83 9.43 14.20 48.60
C GLY A 83 10.08 13.04 49.35
N GLY A 84 9.40 11.89 49.37
CA GLY A 84 9.80 10.67 50.07
C GLY A 84 9.10 10.45 51.42
N SER A 85 9.17 9.23 51.95
CA SER A 85 8.47 8.88 53.20
C SER A 85 9.07 9.53 54.46
N CYS A 86 10.29 10.06 54.39
CA CYS A 86 10.96 10.84 55.43
C CYS A 86 11.12 12.33 55.06
N HIS A 87 10.30 12.86 54.16
CA HIS A 87 10.41 14.26 53.70
C HIS A 87 10.10 15.32 54.75
N ARG A 88 9.46 14.94 55.87
CA ARG A 88 9.09 15.90 56.92
C ARG A 88 10.36 16.39 57.63
N PRO A 89 10.38 17.63 58.14
CA PRO A 89 11.54 18.18 58.86
C PRO A 89 12.04 17.26 59.97
N VAL A 90 11.11 16.57 60.63
CA VAL A 90 11.37 15.57 61.66
C VAL A 90 10.68 14.25 61.30
N PHE A 91 11.39 13.13 61.44
CA PHE A 91 10.85 11.79 61.22
C PHE A 91 11.36 10.78 62.26
N ASN A 92 10.59 9.71 62.46
CA ASN A 92 10.93 8.62 63.39
C ASN A 92 11.26 7.35 62.60
N LEU A 93 12.27 6.60 63.04
CA LEU A 93 12.70 5.39 62.33
C LEU A 93 13.00 4.26 63.33
N LYS A 94 12.28 3.14 63.20
CA LYS A 94 12.49 1.93 64.03
C LYS A 94 13.80 1.23 63.64
N PRO A 95 14.48 0.52 64.56
CA PRO A 95 15.68 -0.24 64.25
C PRO A 95 15.49 -1.15 63.03
N GLY A 96 16.44 -1.10 62.09
CA GLY A 96 16.43 -1.92 60.87
C GLY A 96 15.42 -1.49 59.79
N LYS A 97 14.52 -0.54 60.05
CA LYS A 97 13.58 -0.02 59.04
C LYS A 97 14.19 1.10 58.22
N SER A 98 13.65 1.27 57.01
CA SER A 98 14.08 2.28 56.06
C SER A 98 12.95 3.23 55.67
N CYS A 99 13.34 4.40 55.21
CA CYS A 99 12.48 5.37 54.56
C CYS A 99 13.23 6.08 53.43
N THR A 100 12.51 6.88 52.64
CA THR A 100 13.07 7.54 51.46
C THR A 100 12.99 9.05 51.56
N ILE A 101 13.92 9.72 50.87
CA ILE A 101 13.88 11.16 50.63
C ILE A 101 14.21 11.44 49.17
N GLU A 102 13.53 12.43 48.60
CA GLU A 102 13.79 12.95 47.28
C GLU A 102 14.33 14.38 47.39
N LEU A 103 15.49 14.59 46.79
CA LEU A 103 16.17 15.87 46.72
C LEU A 103 15.94 16.49 45.35
N GLN A 104 15.57 17.77 45.35
CA GLN A 104 15.61 18.62 44.16
C GLN A 104 16.89 19.47 44.20
N ILE A 105 17.59 19.51 43.08
CA ILE A 105 18.84 20.22 42.88
C ILE A 105 18.60 21.28 41.81
N THR A 106 18.71 22.55 42.18
CA THR A 106 18.51 23.70 41.29
C THR A 106 19.86 24.29 40.93
N ALA A 107 20.29 24.11 39.68
CA ALA A 107 21.66 24.42 39.24
C ALA A 107 22.06 25.88 39.49
N ASP A 108 21.12 26.83 39.30
CA ASP A 108 21.38 28.26 39.49
C ASP A 108 21.62 28.63 40.95
N GLN A 109 21.06 27.87 41.88
CA GLN A 109 21.16 28.12 43.31
C GLN A 109 22.36 27.42 43.96
N LEU A 110 23.01 26.47 43.25
CA LEU A 110 24.21 25.81 43.73
C LEU A 110 25.39 26.80 43.80
N VAL A 111 26.11 26.74 44.91
CA VAL A 111 27.33 27.50 45.16
C VAL A 111 28.55 26.63 44.86
N GLY A 112 29.46 27.12 44.01
CA GLY A 112 30.67 26.41 43.60
C GLY A 112 30.52 25.58 42.31
N LYS A 113 31.67 25.17 41.74
CA LYS A 113 31.72 24.38 40.49
C LYS A 113 31.53 22.88 40.69
N ILE A 114 31.72 22.39 41.91
CA ILE A 114 31.58 20.97 42.23
C ILE A 114 30.84 20.85 43.56
N VAL A 115 29.73 20.12 43.55
CA VAL A 115 28.96 19.77 44.76
C VAL A 115 29.24 18.31 45.08
N ARG A 116 30.01 18.10 46.15
CA ARG A 116 30.28 16.78 46.73
C ARG A 116 29.63 16.68 48.11
N GLY A 117 28.97 15.56 48.40
CA GLY A 117 28.31 15.40 49.69
C GLY A 117 27.09 14.50 49.60
N GLY A 118 26.07 14.81 50.38
CA GLY A 118 24.79 14.12 50.36
C GLY A 118 23.99 14.48 51.60
N PRO A 119 22.78 13.92 51.77
CA PRO A 119 21.96 14.22 52.93
C PRO A 119 22.65 13.73 54.20
N LYS A 120 22.99 14.66 55.11
CA LYS A 120 23.46 14.33 56.45
C LYS A 120 22.24 14.16 57.35
N VAL A 121 22.06 12.97 57.90
CA VAL A 121 20.91 12.63 58.75
C VAL A 121 21.36 12.53 60.19
N CYS A 122 20.69 13.25 61.09
CA CYS A 122 21.01 13.27 62.52
C CYS A 122 19.84 12.77 63.35
N ASN A 123 20.13 12.14 64.50
CA ASN A 123 19.11 11.64 65.43
C ASN A 123 18.44 12.74 66.29
N SER A 124 18.91 13.98 66.21
CA SER A 124 18.22 15.15 66.77
C SER A 124 18.61 16.40 65.97
N LEU A 125 17.64 17.27 65.72
CA LEU A 125 17.89 18.58 65.11
C LEU A 125 18.35 19.63 66.11
N ILE A 126 17.97 19.49 67.39
CA ILE A 126 18.29 20.45 68.46
C ILE A 126 19.71 20.23 68.97
N ASN A 127 20.18 18.97 68.97
CA ASN A 127 21.57 18.63 69.33
C ASN A 127 22.11 17.51 68.41
N PRO A 128 22.67 17.87 67.24
CA PRO A 128 23.09 16.91 66.21
C PRO A 128 24.43 16.23 66.56
N VAL A 129 24.46 15.48 67.67
CA VAL A 129 25.64 14.73 68.13
C VAL A 129 25.82 13.44 67.30
N TYR A 130 24.70 12.85 66.88
CA TYR A 130 24.64 11.53 66.29
C TYR A 130 24.16 11.62 64.84
N CYS A 131 25.11 11.73 63.91
CA CYS A 131 24.81 11.95 62.50
C CYS A 131 25.53 10.94 61.60
N SER A 132 24.89 10.66 60.47
CA SER A 132 25.40 9.80 59.41
C SER A 132 25.41 10.54 58.08
N THR A 133 26.42 10.28 57.26
CA THR A 133 26.52 10.74 55.88
C THR A 133 26.56 9.52 54.95
N PRO A 134 26.14 9.67 53.67
CA PRO A 134 26.26 8.58 52.71
C PRO A 134 27.73 8.21 52.47
N PRO A 135 28.02 6.93 52.15
CA PRO A 135 29.34 6.52 51.68
C PRO A 135 29.64 7.16 50.32
N THR A 136 30.92 7.23 49.96
CA THR A 136 31.41 7.85 48.70
C THR A 136 30.69 7.35 47.45
N THR A 137 30.29 6.07 47.42
CA THR A 137 29.54 5.46 46.32
C THR A 137 28.11 5.99 46.15
N SER A 138 27.54 6.57 47.20
CA SER A 138 26.19 7.15 47.25
C SER A 138 26.19 8.68 47.41
N MET A 139 27.35 9.31 47.56
CA MET A 139 27.44 10.77 47.63
C MET A 139 26.95 11.43 46.33
N LEU A 140 26.29 12.57 46.45
CA LEU A 140 26.14 13.53 45.37
C LEU A 140 27.54 13.93 44.90
N ASN A 141 27.78 13.85 43.60
CA ASN A 141 29.01 14.29 42.94
C ASN A 141 28.63 14.97 41.63
N ILE A 142 28.35 16.27 41.71
CA ILE A 142 27.79 17.05 40.60
C ILE A 142 28.77 18.15 40.23
N ARG A 143 29.12 18.25 38.95
CA ARG A 143 29.89 19.35 38.37
C ARG A 143 28.94 20.36 37.72
N LYS A 144 29.04 21.63 38.12
CA LYS A 144 28.33 22.75 37.49
C LYS A 144 29.20 23.30 36.37
N GLU A 145 28.69 23.27 35.14
CA GLU A 145 29.38 23.82 33.96
C GLU A 145 28.70 25.09 33.47
N SER A 146 29.50 26.09 33.12
CA SER A 146 29.05 27.45 32.80
C SER A 146 28.37 27.58 31.44
N SER A 147 28.56 26.60 30.55
CA SER A 147 27.87 26.50 29.27
C SER A 147 28.06 25.09 28.73
N VAL A 148 27.13 24.63 27.88
CA VAL A 148 27.40 23.50 27.00
C VAL A 148 28.52 23.96 26.06
N SER A 149 29.62 23.21 25.94
CA SER A 149 30.63 23.53 24.93
C SER A 149 29.92 23.54 23.58
N ARG A 150 29.79 24.72 22.95
CA ARG A 150 29.23 24.77 21.61
C ARG A 150 30.21 24.09 20.68
N THR A 151 29.68 23.24 19.82
CA THR A 151 30.42 22.69 18.70
C THR A 151 29.90 23.28 17.39
N HIS A 152 30.58 22.99 16.29
CA HIS A 152 30.25 23.52 14.98
C HIS A 152 29.86 22.39 14.03
N LEU A 153 28.72 22.52 13.37
CA LEU A 153 28.31 21.68 12.25
C LEU A 153 28.66 22.37 10.94
N SER A 154 29.05 21.59 9.94
CA SER A 154 29.09 22.02 8.55
C SER A 154 28.26 21.06 7.69
N ILE A 155 27.82 21.55 6.55
CA ILE A 155 27.08 20.77 5.56
C ILE A 155 27.80 20.82 4.20
N ASN A 156 27.80 19.71 3.49
CA ASN A 156 28.36 19.62 2.15
C ASN A 156 27.49 18.70 1.26
N PRO A 157 26.99 19.19 0.11
CA PRO A 157 27.04 20.60 -0.34
C PRO A 157 26.20 21.54 0.56
N THR A 158 26.36 22.86 0.37
CA THR A 158 25.54 23.93 1.01
C THR A 158 24.36 24.40 0.13
N SER A 159 24.32 23.89 -1.09
CA SER A 159 23.19 24.05 -2.00
C SER A 159 23.08 22.84 -2.90
N MET A 160 21.86 22.38 -3.12
CA MET A 160 21.54 21.25 -3.98
C MET A 160 20.52 21.60 -5.06
N THR A 161 20.63 20.91 -6.18
CA THR A 161 19.66 20.99 -7.28
C THR A 161 19.18 19.58 -7.61
N ILE A 162 17.89 19.34 -7.41
CA ILE A 162 17.25 18.04 -7.65
C ILE A 162 16.16 18.18 -8.71
N ALA A 163 16.05 17.19 -9.59
CA ALA A 163 14.95 17.12 -10.55
C ALA A 163 13.63 16.84 -9.81
N GLN A 164 12.53 17.46 -10.23
CA GLN A 164 11.19 17.21 -9.67
C GLN A 164 10.74 15.75 -9.84
N GLY A 165 9.81 15.30 -8.99
CA GLY A 165 9.12 14.02 -9.12
C GLY A 165 9.87 12.80 -8.58
N GLY A 166 10.78 12.99 -7.60
CA GLY A 166 11.51 11.90 -6.97
C GLY A 166 13.02 11.90 -7.24
N GLY A 167 13.55 12.93 -7.92
CA GLY A 167 14.98 13.17 -7.95
C GLY A 167 15.53 13.36 -6.54
N TYR A 168 16.72 12.81 -6.26
CA TYR A 168 17.31 12.83 -4.93
C TYR A 168 18.76 13.27 -4.94
N GLN A 169 19.20 13.83 -3.81
CA GLN A 169 20.60 14.13 -3.56
C GLN A 169 20.91 13.89 -2.08
N GLU A 170 22.12 13.42 -1.81
CA GLU A 170 22.63 13.19 -0.46
C GLU A 170 23.48 14.39 -0.01
N ILE A 171 23.33 14.80 1.24
CA ILE A 171 24.19 15.78 1.89
C ILE A 171 24.93 15.12 3.05
N ALA A 172 26.15 15.56 3.32
CA ALA A 172 26.94 15.17 4.48
C ALA A 172 26.88 16.28 5.53
N ILE A 173 26.51 15.92 6.76
CA ILE A 173 26.58 16.79 7.94
C ILE A 173 27.79 16.34 8.76
N SER A 174 28.73 17.27 9.00
CA SER A 174 29.96 16.99 9.73
C SER A 174 30.02 17.80 11.03
N ASN A 175 30.43 17.16 12.12
CA ASN A 175 30.80 17.88 13.34
C ASN A 175 32.27 18.31 13.26
N ASP A 176 32.50 19.57 12.91
CA ASP A 176 33.84 20.12 12.74
C ASP A 176 34.48 20.62 14.03
N GLY A 177 33.69 20.81 15.09
CA GLY A 177 34.19 21.28 16.37
C GLY A 177 34.87 20.20 17.21
N ALA A 178 35.32 20.61 18.40
CA ALA A 178 36.15 19.79 19.28
C ALA A 178 35.35 18.94 20.28
N THR A 179 34.02 19.03 20.29
CA THR A 179 33.15 18.32 21.23
C THR A 179 31.93 17.70 20.54
N ASP A 180 31.29 16.73 21.19
CA ASP A 180 30.10 16.02 20.68
C ASP A 180 28.94 16.98 20.32
N ALA A 181 28.29 16.73 19.18
CA ALA A 181 27.04 17.41 18.80
C ALA A 181 25.84 16.55 19.19
N TYR A 182 24.89 17.11 19.94
CA TYR A 182 23.72 16.39 20.47
C TYR A 182 22.43 16.78 19.77
N GLY A 183 21.58 15.80 19.45
CA GLY A 183 20.23 16.04 18.96
C GLY A 183 20.20 16.79 17.62
N VAL A 184 21.13 16.45 16.71
CA VAL A 184 21.16 17.02 15.35
C VAL A 184 19.86 16.65 14.63
N GLN A 185 19.10 17.65 14.21
CA GLN A 185 17.82 17.51 13.52
C GLN A 185 17.78 18.39 12.27
N VAL A 186 16.97 17.94 11.30
CA VAL A 186 16.66 18.72 10.11
C VAL A 186 15.20 19.15 10.17
N VAL A 187 14.99 20.45 10.02
CA VAL A 187 13.67 21.06 9.92
C VAL A 187 13.57 21.70 8.55
N GLN A 188 12.72 21.13 7.71
CA GLN A 188 12.50 21.63 6.35
C GLN A 188 11.42 22.71 6.35
N LYS A 189 11.65 23.78 5.60
CA LYS A 189 10.61 24.78 5.35
C LYS A 189 9.53 24.18 4.44
N PRO A 190 8.24 24.27 4.79
CA PRO A 190 7.16 23.75 3.96
C PRO A 190 7.10 24.46 2.60
N GLY A 191 6.69 23.74 1.56
CA GLY A 191 6.30 24.36 0.28
C GLY A 191 6.72 23.66 -1.01
N LEU A 192 7.58 22.63 -1.00
CA LEU A 192 7.99 21.92 -2.24
C LEU A 192 7.84 20.38 -2.16
N GLU A 193 7.14 19.86 -1.15
CA GLU A 193 6.96 18.41 -0.94
C GLU A 193 8.27 17.62 -0.87
N VAL A 194 9.42 18.28 -0.62
CA VAL A 194 10.70 17.59 -0.42
C VAL A 194 10.60 16.77 0.86
N SER A 195 11.11 15.55 0.83
CA SER A 195 11.21 14.66 1.99
C SER A 195 12.67 14.40 2.34
N VAL A 196 12.96 14.30 3.63
CA VAL A 196 14.30 13.98 4.13
C VAL A 196 14.28 12.59 4.78
N SER A 197 15.18 11.71 4.36
CA SER A 197 15.38 10.39 4.96
C SER A 197 16.80 10.24 5.50
N GLY A 198 16.94 9.45 6.56
CA GLY A 198 18.19 9.30 7.31
C GLY A 198 18.12 9.98 8.68
N ALA A 199 19.11 9.71 9.52
CA ALA A 199 19.25 10.33 10.83
C ALA A 199 20.72 10.40 11.24
N CYS A 200 21.09 11.46 11.95
CA CYS A 200 22.41 11.57 12.56
C CYS A 200 22.44 10.84 13.92
N PRO A 201 23.54 10.15 14.25
CA PRO A 201 23.72 9.57 15.57
C PRO A 201 23.75 10.67 16.65
N SER A 202 23.32 10.34 17.86
CA SER A 202 23.35 11.27 19.00
C SER A 202 24.10 10.63 20.17
N PRO A 203 25.31 11.12 20.53
CA PRO A 203 26.02 12.24 19.91
C PRO A 203 26.65 11.93 18.54
N LEU A 204 26.78 12.95 17.70
CA LEU A 204 27.71 12.97 16.57
C LEU A 204 29.07 13.44 17.08
N ALA A 205 30.02 12.51 17.20
CA ALA A 205 31.36 12.77 17.76
C ALA A 205 32.14 13.82 16.94
N PRO A 206 33.19 14.46 17.50
CA PRO A 206 34.11 15.32 16.76
C PRO A 206 34.65 14.62 15.51
N LYS A 207 34.63 15.31 14.37
CA LYS A 207 34.94 14.78 13.03
C LYS A 207 34.04 13.63 12.55
N GLY A 208 32.95 13.35 13.28
CA GLY A 208 31.91 12.44 12.85
C GLY A 208 31.11 13.06 11.70
N VAL A 209 30.67 12.20 10.78
CA VAL A 209 29.86 12.54 9.62
C VAL A 209 28.60 11.67 9.63
N CYS A 210 27.46 12.27 9.28
CA CYS A 210 26.23 11.55 8.94
C CYS A 210 25.70 12.06 7.61
N ASN A 211 25.05 11.18 6.86
CA ASN A 211 24.46 11.54 5.58
C ASN A 211 22.94 11.53 5.65
N LEU A 212 22.32 12.47 4.94
CA LEU A 212 20.88 12.56 4.78
C LEU A 212 20.53 12.65 3.29
N THR A 213 19.46 11.98 2.90
CA THR A 213 18.96 12.01 1.52
C THR A 213 17.73 12.92 1.44
N PHE A 214 17.77 13.88 0.54
CA PHE A 214 16.66 14.75 0.18
C PHE A 214 16.06 14.25 -1.12
N THR A 215 14.76 14.01 -1.15
CA THR A 215 14.00 13.57 -2.33
C THR A 215 12.96 14.61 -2.68
N SER A 216 12.90 15.04 -3.94
CA SER A 216 11.95 16.05 -4.41
C SER A 216 10.52 15.51 -4.50
N GLY A 217 9.56 16.40 -4.24
CA GLY A 217 8.17 16.16 -4.62
C GLY A 217 7.86 16.68 -6.02
N SER A 218 6.59 16.95 -6.28
CA SER A 218 6.09 17.31 -7.62
C SER A 218 6.27 18.79 -8.01
N GLN A 219 6.68 19.64 -7.07
CA GLN A 219 6.68 21.09 -7.22
C GLN A 219 8.07 21.66 -7.52
N VAL A 220 8.16 22.52 -8.53
CA VAL A 220 9.40 23.24 -8.91
C VAL A 220 9.54 24.50 -8.05
N GLY A 221 10.77 24.83 -7.66
CA GLY A 221 11.05 26.07 -6.94
C GLY A 221 12.30 25.98 -6.08
N THR A 222 12.40 26.85 -5.08
CA THR A 222 13.50 26.84 -4.11
C THR A 222 12.95 26.90 -2.70
N THR A 223 13.46 26.04 -1.82
CA THR A 223 13.18 26.04 -0.39
C THR A 223 14.49 25.96 0.41
N THR A 224 14.41 26.04 1.73
CA THR A 224 15.54 25.85 2.63
C THR A 224 15.24 24.78 3.68
N ALA A 225 16.28 24.10 4.13
CA ALA A 225 16.22 23.22 5.29
C ALA A 225 17.22 23.71 6.34
N THR A 226 16.76 23.84 7.58
CA THR A 226 17.60 24.20 8.73
C THR A 226 18.11 22.95 9.42
N ILE A 227 19.42 22.87 9.61
CA ILE A 227 20.11 21.79 10.33
C ILE A 227 20.68 22.36 11.62
N ALA A 228 20.29 21.80 12.76
CA ALA A 228 20.81 22.22 14.05
C ALA A 228 20.77 21.09 15.09
N GLY A 229 21.76 21.07 15.97
CA GLY A 229 21.75 20.33 17.22
C GLY A 229 21.49 21.24 18.43
N THR A 230 21.28 20.61 19.59
CA THR A 230 20.99 21.31 20.86
C THR A 230 22.15 22.17 21.37
N ASN A 231 23.38 21.91 20.90
CA ASN A 231 24.60 22.63 21.29
C ASN A 231 25.46 23.08 20.09
N THR A 232 24.86 23.30 18.92
CA THR A 232 25.58 23.66 17.69
C THR A 232 25.16 25.03 17.15
N ASN A 233 25.81 25.50 16.09
CA ASN A 233 25.28 26.50 15.16
C ASN A 233 24.05 25.96 14.39
N ILE A 234 23.39 26.87 13.67
CA ILE A 234 22.34 26.57 12.69
C ILE A 234 22.99 26.68 11.31
N GLU A 235 22.85 25.63 10.50
CA GLU A 235 23.21 25.63 9.08
C GLU A 235 21.93 25.64 8.23
N GLU A 236 21.97 26.35 7.09
CA GLU A 236 20.86 26.41 6.14
C GLU A 236 21.26 25.79 4.82
N GLU A 237 20.59 24.70 4.44
CA GLU A 237 20.74 24.07 3.13
C GLU A 237 19.76 24.68 2.13
N LYS A 238 20.25 25.18 1.00
CA LYS A 238 19.40 25.68 -0.09
C LYS A 238 19.02 24.54 -1.03
N VAL A 239 17.75 24.17 -1.06
CA VAL A 239 17.23 23.11 -1.93
C VAL A 239 16.50 23.71 -3.13
N THR A 240 17.02 23.49 -4.34
CA THR A 240 16.39 23.91 -5.59
C THR A 240 15.80 22.70 -6.31
N VAL A 241 14.49 22.70 -6.54
CA VAL A 241 13.82 21.69 -7.37
C VAL A 241 13.62 22.28 -8.76
N ILE A 242 14.15 21.61 -9.80
CA ILE A 242 14.02 22.03 -11.19
C ILE A 242 13.12 21.09 -11.99
N SER A 243 12.57 21.58 -13.09
CA SER A 243 11.86 20.73 -14.05
C SER A 243 12.79 19.63 -14.56
N ALA A 244 12.30 18.39 -14.54
CA ALA A 244 13.03 17.24 -15.06
C ALA A 244 13.09 17.30 -16.60
N SER A 245 14.24 16.88 -17.17
CA SER A 245 14.43 16.78 -18.62
C SER A 245 13.43 15.84 -19.26
N ALA A 246 12.95 16.16 -20.46
CA ALA A 246 11.92 15.38 -21.13
C ALA A 246 12.42 13.96 -21.49
N THR A 247 11.57 12.95 -21.31
CA THR A 247 11.87 11.55 -21.65
C THR A 247 10.68 10.86 -22.31
N THR A 248 10.86 9.62 -22.76
CA THR A 248 9.83 8.84 -23.45
C THR A 248 9.60 7.49 -22.78
N LEU A 249 8.33 7.10 -22.67
CA LEU A 249 7.93 5.79 -22.17
C LEU A 249 7.55 4.87 -23.32
N SER A 250 7.59 3.57 -23.07
CA SER A 250 6.94 2.54 -23.86
C SER A 250 6.15 1.63 -22.95
N VAL A 251 4.96 1.21 -23.40
CA VAL A 251 4.08 0.32 -22.64
C VAL A 251 3.82 -0.92 -23.47
N SER A 252 4.10 -2.09 -22.91
CA SER A 252 3.87 -3.37 -23.57
C SER A 252 3.30 -4.41 -22.60
N LEU A 253 2.81 -5.53 -23.13
CA LEU A 253 2.44 -6.65 -22.27
C LEU A 253 3.71 -7.28 -21.70
N ALA A 254 3.71 -7.58 -20.40
CA ALA A 254 4.80 -8.32 -19.78
C ALA A 254 4.89 -9.75 -20.32
N LEU A 255 3.76 -10.31 -20.77
CA LEU A 255 3.67 -11.62 -21.42
C LEU A 255 2.86 -11.51 -22.73
N PRO A 256 3.35 -12.06 -23.85
CA PRO A 256 2.62 -12.05 -25.12
C PRO A 256 1.22 -12.68 -25.00
N GLY A 257 0.22 -12.07 -25.66
CA GLY A 257 -1.15 -12.60 -25.74
C GLY A 257 -1.98 -12.55 -24.44
N LYS A 258 -1.49 -11.87 -23.39
CA LYS A 258 -2.17 -11.74 -22.10
C LYS A 258 -2.74 -10.34 -21.88
N ASN A 259 -3.55 -9.85 -22.82
CA ASN A 259 -4.24 -8.56 -22.74
C ASN A 259 -5.75 -8.68 -22.42
N ILE A 260 -6.16 -9.76 -21.75
CA ILE A 260 -7.54 -9.99 -21.32
C ILE A 260 -7.57 -10.17 -19.81
N ILE A 261 -8.27 -9.28 -19.10
CA ILE A 261 -8.51 -9.40 -17.66
C ILE A 261 -9.74 -10.29 -17.43
N SER A 262 -9.58 -11.39 -16.71
CA SER A 262 -10.73 -12.18 -16.26
C SER A 262 -11.33 -11.53 -15.01
N VAL A 263 -12.60 -11.12 -15.08
CA VAL A 263 -13.31 -10.46 -13.98
C VAL A 263 -13.44 -11.41 -12.79
N ASN A 264 -13.02 -10.97 -11.60
CA ASN A 264 -12.87 -11.76 -10.38
C ASN A 264 -11.95 -13.00 -10.54
N GLY A 265 -11.15 -13.03 -11.61
CA GLY A 265 -10.18 -14.08 -11.89
C GLY A 265 -8.76 -13.71 -11.47
N SER A 266 -7.87 -14.70 -11.52
CA SER A 266 -6.42 -14.53 -11.30
C SER A 266 -5.64 -15.46 -12.24
N PRO A 267 -4.46 -15.04 -12.75
CA PRO A 267 -3.84 -13.73 -12.57
C PRO A 267 -4.44 -12.66 -13.52
N GLY A 268 -4.32 -11.39 -13.13
CA GLY A 268 -4.65 -10.24 -13.96
C GLY A 268 -3.71 -10.02 -15.16
N VAL A 269 -3.85 -8.87 -15.82
CA VAL A 269 -2.99 -8.46 -16.94
C VAL A 269 -1.79 -7.68 -16.42
N ALA A 270 -0.58 -8.14 -16.74
CA ALA A 270 0.66 -7.44 -16.39
C ALA A 270 1.16 -6.60 -17.58
N LEU A 271 1.34 -5.30 -17.34
CA LEU A 271 1.96 -4.36 -18.28
C LEU A 271 3.39 -4.07 -17.85
N ARG A 272 4.30 -4.06 -18.81
CA ARG A 272 5.67 -3.59 -18.67
C ARG A 272 5.74 -2.15 -19.16
N ILE A 273 6.16 -1.26 -18.28
CA ILE A 273 6.39 0.16 -18.59
C ILE A 273 7.89 0.39 -18.57
N ALA A 274 8.46 0.74 -19.72
CA ALA A 274 9.90 0.95 -19.87
C ALA A 274 10.21 2.39 -20.28
N ASN A 275 11.32 2.91 -19.77
CA ASN A 275 11.85 4.19 -20.20
C ASN A 275 12.76 3.98 -21.43
N THR A 276 12.34 4.53 -22.56
CA THR A 276 13.07 4.44 -23.83
C THR A 276 13.85 5.71 -24.14
N GLY A 277 13.71 6.76 -23.31
CA GLY A 277 14.42 8.01 -23.46
C GLY A 277 15.79 8.01 -22.81
N ALA A 278 16.47 9.16 -22.89
CA ALA A 278 17.81 9.36 -22.36
C ALA A 278 17.83 9.78 -20.88
N ASP A 279 16.73 10.32 -20.36
CA ASP A 279 16.59 10.84 -19.00
C ASP A 279 15.64 9.98 -18.17
N THR A 280 15.86 9.95 -16.86
CA THR A 280 15.03 9.20 -15.90
C THR A 280 13.57 9.66 -15.96
N ALA A 281 12.64 8.72 -15.99
CA ALA A 281 11.21 8.99 -15.90
C ALA A 281 10.80 9.05 -14.42
N TYR A 282 10.14 10.14 -14.03
CA TYR A 282 9.80 10.43 -12.64
C TYR A 282 8.29 10.46 -12.42
N ASN A 283 7.85 9.92 -11.29
CA ASN A 283 6.46 9.80 -10.84
C ASN A 283 5.55 9.25 -11.96
N VAL A 284 5.80 8.00 -12.39
CA VAL A 284 4.99 7.39 -13.45
C VAL A 284 3.59 7.08 -12.89
N THR A 285 2.62 7.78 -13.44
CA THR A 285 1.20 7.63 -13.11
C THR A 285 0.46 7.00 -14.27
N TYR A 286 -0.75 6.53 -14.00
CA TYR A 286 -1.66 6.01 -15.01
C TYR A 286 -3.07 6.55 -14.82
N THR A 287 -3.84 6.54 -15.89
CA THR A 287 -5.25 6.95 -15.87
C THR A 287 -6.07 5.90 -16.61
N PHE A 288 -7.09 5.38 -15.94
CA PHE A 288 -8.06 4.50 -16.55
C PHE A 288 -8.95 5.27 -17.53
N PRO A 289 -9.38 4.63 -18.62
CA PRO A 289 -10.32 5.25 -19.54
C PRO A 289 -11.70 5.42 -18.88
N GLY A 290 -12.45 6.42 -19.34
CA GLY A 290 -13.79 6.68 -18.83
C GLY A 290 -14.71 5.45 -18.99
N GLY A 291 -15.53 5.21 -17.97
CA GLY A 291 -16.45 4.07 -17.92
C GLY A 291 -15.85 2.78 -17.35
N TRP A 292 -14.53 2.72 -17.12
CA TRP A 292 -13.95 1.62 -16.36
C TRP A 292 -14.26 1.75 -14.87
N ASP A 293 -14.77 0.68 -14.28
CA ASP A 293 -15.07 0.59 -12.85
C ASP A 293 -14.60 -0.76 -12.28
N GLY A 294 -14.28 -0.78 -10.98
CA GLY A 294 -13.82 -1.96 -10.27
C GLY A 294 -12.46 -2.51 -10.75
N VAL A 295 -11.65 -1.71 -11.45
CA VAL A 295 -10.29 -2.05 -11.89
C VAL A 295 -9.27 -1.53 -10.90
N SER A 296 -8.31 -2.36 -10.51
CA SER A 296 -7.22 -2.00 -9.60
C SER A 296 -5.87 -2.43 -10.17
N ALA A 297 -4.82 -1.71 -9.81
CA ALA A 297 -3.45 -2.06 -10.15
C ALA A 297 -2.64 -2.38 -8.89
N SER A 298 -1.69 -3.29 -9.03
CA SER A 298 -0.68 -3.60 -8.02
C SER A 298 0.72 -3.52 -8.63
N GLY A 299 1.67 -2.99 -7.86
CA GLY A 299 3.05 -2.72 -8.29
C GLY A 299 3.43 -1.26 -8.01
N ASN A 300 4.68 -0.90 -8.29
CA ASN A 300 5.19 0.46 -8.12
C ASN A 300 6.00 0.85 -9.37
N CYS A 301 5.80 2.08 -9.86
CA CYS A 301 6.50 2.69 -10.97
C CYS A 301 6.92 4.14 -10.67
N ASP A 302 7.41 4.44 -9.47
CA ASP A 302 7.72 5.81 -9.07
C ASP A 302 8.84 6.41 -9.94
N THR A 303 9.92 5.66 -10.19
CA THR A 303 11.06 6.12 -11.00
C THR A 303 11.55 5.02 -11.92
N ILE A 304 11.83 5.35 -13.20
CA ILE A 304 12.38 4.40 -14.18
C ILE A 304 13.61 5.01 -14.84
N GLU A 305 14.78 4.44 -14.54
CA GLU A 305 16.05 4.88 -15.14
C GLU A 305 16.08 4.67 -16.67
N PRO A 306 16.90 5.44 -17.41
CA PRO A 306 17.10 5.23 -18.85
C PRO A 306 17.63 3.84 -19.17
N GLY A 307 17.27 3.31 -20.34
CA GLY A 307 17.86 2.11 -20.91
C GLY A 307 16.91 0.93 -21.03
N ALA A 308 17.12 0.09 -22.05
CA ALA A 308 16.16 -0.92 -22.49
C ALA A 308 15.79 -1.98 -21.43
N GLY A 309 16.65 -2.21 -20.43
CA GLY A 309 16.42 -3.13 -19.32
C GLY A 309 15.61 -2.55 -18.17
N ASN A 310 15.55 -1.22 -18.05
CA ASN A 310 14.93 -0.53 -16.93
C ASN A 310 13.43 -0.36 -17.19
N ALA A 311 12.64 -1.14 -16.46
CA ALA A 311 11.19 -1.14 -16.56
C ALA A 311 10.58 -1.53 -15.23
N CYS A 312 9.37 -1.04 -14.99
CA CYS A 312 8.51 -1.53 -13.93
C CYS A 312 7.38 -2.38 -14.52
N ILE A 313 6.77 -3.21 -13.67
CA ILE A 313 5.62 -4.04 -14.04
C ILE A 313 4.44 -3.68 -13.13
N LEU A 314 3.31 -3.37 -13.75
CA LEU A 314 2.03 -3.17 -13.06
C LEU A 314 1.07 -4.28 -13.47
N THR A 315 0.44 -4.92 -12.48
CA THR A 315 -0.56 -5.97 -12.69
C THR A 315 -1.95 -5.42 -12.42
N PHE A 316 -2.84 -5.55 -13.38
CA PHE A 316 -4.21 -5.04 -13.36
C PHE A 316 -5.22 -6.17 -13.18
N ASN A 317 -6.10 -6.02 -12.20
CA ASN A 317 -7.20 -6.94 -11.92
C ASN A 317 -8.53 -6.18 -11.99
N ALA A 318 -9.63 -6.90 -12.15
CA ALA A 318 -10.96 -6.30 -12.21
C ALA A 318 -11.99 -7.11 -11.44
N THR A 319 -12.87 -6.41 -10.76
CA THR A 319 -14.02 -6.97 -10.04
C THR A 319 -15.35 -6.77 -10.78
N ARG A 320 -15.34 -5.93 -11.82
CA ARG A 320 -16.48 -5.63 -12.69
C ARG A 320 -16.06 -5.76 -14.16
N PRO A 321 -16.98 -6.19 -15.06
CA PRO A 321 -16.76 -6.15 -16.50
C PRO A 321 -16.67 -4.71 -17.00
N ASN A 322 -15.81 -4.50 -18.00
CA ASN A 322 -15.59 -3.21 -18.65
C ASN A 322 -15.44 -3.41 -20.17
N LEU A 323 -15.68 -2.37 -20.97
CA LEU A 323 -15.40 -2.42 -22.41
C LEU A 323 -13.90 -2.36 -22.67
N ALA A 324 -13.45 -3.01 -23.75
CA ALA A 324 -12.04 -3.01 -24.09
C ALA A 324 -11.53 -1.60 -24.43
N ASN A 325 -10.38 -1.22 -23.88
CA ASN A 325 -9.80 0.12 -24.06
C ASN A 325 -8.32 0.13 -23.63
N VAL A 326 -7.66 1.28 -23.71
CA VAL A 326 -6.26 1.48 -23.31
C VAL A 326 -6.15 2.23 -21.98
N ILE A 327 -5.11 1.91 -21.21
CA ILE A 327 -4.69 2.68 -20.03
C ILE A 327 -3.63 3.68 -20.50
N LYS A 328 -3.74 4.95 -20.09
CA LYS A 328 -2.73 5.96 -20.43
C LYS A 328 -1.73 6.08 -19.30
N PHE A 329 -0.44 6.00 -19.63
CA PHE A 329 0.68 6.15 -18.70
C PHE A 329 1.40 7.45 -18.94
N LYS A 330 1.88 8.10 -17.87
CA LYS A 330 2.62 9.35 -17.99
C LYS A 330 3.56 9.52 -16.80
N ALA A 331 4.83 9.85 -17.08
CA ALA A 331 5.74 10.44 -16.11
C ALA A 331 5.56 11.96 -16.07
N ILE A 332 5.97 12.63 -14.99
CA ILE A 332 5.91 14.10 -14.89
C ILE A 332 6.65 14.80 -16.05
N ASN A 333 7.68 14.14 -16.58
CA ASN A 333 8.54 14.59 -17.66
C ASN A 333 8.41 13.78 -18.96
N SER A 334 7.32 13.04 -19.16
CA SER A 334 7.05 12.34 -20.42
C SER A 334 5.72 12.78 -21.05
N PRO A 335 5.54 12.61 -22.37
CA PRO A 335 4.21 12.58 -22.95
C PRO A 335 3.42 11.39 -22.39
N ALA A 336 2.10 11.43 -22.58
CA ALA A 336 1.24 10.30 -22.23
C ALA A 336 1.35 9.20 -23.30
N GLU A 337 1.56 7.96 -22.86
CA GLU A 337 1.73 6.79 -23.71
C GLU A 337 0.59 5.79 -23.44
N PRO A 338 -0.16 5.33 -24.46
CA PRO A 338 -1.21 4.34 -24.28
C PRO A 338 -0.64 2.92 -24.14
N SER A 339 -1.31 2.08 -23.37
CA SER A 339 -1.09 0.63 -23.41
C SER A 339 -1.60 0.03 -24.72
N PRO A 340 -1.23 -1.23 -25.03
CA PRO A 340 -2.06 -2.07 -25.90
C PRO A 340 -3.51 -2.10 -25.40
N TYR A 341 -4.47 -2.36 -26.29
CA TYR A 341 -5.86 -2.55 -25.87
C TYR A 341 -5.95 -3.72 -24.89
N ILE A 342 -6.78 -3.56 -23.87
CA ILE A 342 -7.08 -4.55 -22.84
C ILE A 342 -8.58 -4.83 -22.89
N ALA A 343 -8.96 -6.10 -23.03
CA ALA A 343 -10.35 -6.55 -22.97
C ALA A 343 -10.66 -7.25 -21.64
N PHE A 344 -11.95 -7.52 -21.40
CA PHE A 344 -12.43 -8.16 -20.19
C PHE A 344 -13.18 -9.45 -20.54
N ARG A 345 -12.88 -10.51 -19.80
CA ARG A 345 -13.62 -11.76 -19.82
C ARG A 345 -14.57 -11.82 -18.64
N TYR A 346 -15.83 -12.06 -18.91
CA TYR A 346 -16.89 -12.24 -17.91
C TYR A 346 -17.89 -13.26 -18.42
N GLY A 347 -18.43 -14.11 -17.53
CA GLY A 347 -19.46 -15.07 -17.91
C GLY A 347 -19.10 -15.96 -19.12
N GLY A 348 -17.85 -16.41 -19.24
CA GLY A 348 -17.43 -17.28 -20.34
C GLY A 348 -17.24 -16.64 -21.71
N GLY A 349 -17.28 -15.30 -21.81
CA GLY A 349 -17.01 -14.58 -23.05
C GLY A 349 -16.31 -13.24 -22.85
N LEU A 350 -16.01 -12.56 -23.95
CA LEU A 350 -15.45 -11.21 -23.96
C LEU A 350 -16.55 -10.16 -23.96
N VAL A 351 -16.41 -9.16 -23.09
CA VAL A 351 -17.39 -8.09 -22.92
C VAL A 351 -17.37 -7.16 -24.12
N PHE A 352 -18.50 -7.02 -24.81
CA PHE A 352 -18.68 -6.09 -25.93
C PHE A 352 -19.76 -5.03 -25.67
N SER A 353 -20.61 -5.22 -24.66
CA SER A 353 -21.61 -4.23 -24.26
C SER A 353 -21.83 -4.25 -22.75
N ILE A 354 -22.05 -3.06 -22.17
CA ILE A 354 -22.39 -2.79 -20.79
C ILE A 354 -23.52 -1.76 -20.76
N SER A 355 -24.55 -2.03 -19.97
CA SER A 355 -25.69 -1.13 -19.77
C SER A 355 -26.24 -1.20 -18.36
N GLY A 356 -26.98 -0.17 -17.95
CA GLY A 356 -27.57 -0.07 -16.63
C GLY A 356 -26.58 0.35 -15.54
N THR A 357 -26.97 0.15 -14.28
CA THR A 357 -26.20 0.52 -13.08
C THR A 357 -26.15 -0.66 -12.11
N SER A 358 -24.98 -0.86 -11.48
CA SER A 358 -24.79 -1.90 -10.45
C SER A 358 -25.81 -1.74 -9.31
N PRO A 359 -26.35 -2.84 -8.74
CA PRO A 359 -25.99 -4.26 -8.95
C PRO A 359 -26.80 -4.99 -10.04
N ASN A 360 -27.62 -4.26 -10.81
CA ASN A 360 -28.44 -4.83 -11.88
C ASN A 360 -27.92 -4.42 -13.27
N ALA A 361 -26.62 -4.14 -13.37
CA ALA A 361 -26.01 -3.80 -14.65
C ALA A 361 -25.91 -5.06 -15.50
N ILE A 362 -26.04 -4.90 -16.82
CA ILE A 362 -26.00 -5.99 -17.79
C ILE A 362 -24.71 -5.88 -18.57
N ALA A 363 -23.92 -6.95 -18.58
CA ALA A 363 -22.82 -7.15 -19.52
C ALA A 363 -23.24 -8.17 -20.58
N LYS A 364 -23.11 -7.79 -21.86
CA LYS A 364 -23.20 -8.75 -22.97
C LYS A 364 -21.80 -9.18 -23.38
N VAL A 365 -21.66 -10.48 -23.59
CA VAL A 365 -20.38 -11.12 -23.87
C VAL A 365 -20.49 -11.98 -25.11
N VAL A 366 -19.40 -12.05 -25.87
CA VAL A 366 -19.28 -12.88 -27.08
C VAL A 366 -18.27 -13.99 -26.83
N ALA A 367 -18.53 -15.19 -27.36
CA ALA A 367 -17.60 -16.29 -27.25
C ALA A 367 -16.26 -15.97 -27.93
N GLU A 368 -15.16 -16.51 -27.40
CA GLU A 368 -13.80 -16.18 -27.87
C GLU A 368 -13.38 -16.85 -29.18
N ASN A 369 -14.03 -17.96 -29.54
CA ASN A 369 -13.79 -18.66 -30.79
C ASN A 369 -15.12 -18.89 -31.53
N ASP A 370 -15.05 -19.16 -32.83
CA ASP A 370 -16.24 -19.52 -33.61
C ASP A 370 -16.81 -20.84 -33.10
N GLN A 371 -18.13 -20.88 -32.90
CA GLN A 371 -18.80 -22.11 -32.49
C GLN A 371 -18.98 -23.06 -33.67
N ALA A 372 -19.15 -22.49 -34.87
CA ALA A 372 -19.23 -23.26 -36.09
C ALA A 372 -18.86 -22.41 -37.32
N ALA A 373 -18.45 -23.13 -38.36
CA ALA A 373 -18.45 -22.65 -39.73
C ALA A 373 -19.47 -23.46 -40.55
N ASN A 374 -19.80 -22.98 -41.74
CA ASN A 374 -20.70 -23.66 -42.68
C ASN A 374 -22.08 -23.97 -42.09
N ARG A 375 -22.65 -22.99 -41.38
CA ARG A 375 -24.04 -23.07 -40.90
C ARG A 375 -24.94 -22.28 -41.81
N VAL A 376 -26.14 -22.79 -41.99
CA VAL A 376 -27.22 -22.07 -42.67
C VAL A 376 -28.07 -21.32 -41.65
N TRP A 377 -28.68 -20.23 -42.07
CA TRP A 377 -29.68 -19.54 -41.25
C TRP A 377 -30.98 -20.35 -41.22
N ASP A 378 -31.41 -20.83 -42.39
CA ASP A 378 -32.54 -21.75 -42.60
C ASP A 378 -32.34 -22.53 -43.91
N LEU A 379 -32.92 -23.73 -44.07
CA LEU A 379 -32.70 -24.61 -45.23
C LEU A 379 -33.55 -24.25 -46.46
N GLY A 380 -34.12 -23.05 -46.49
CA GLY A 380 -35.06 -22.66 -47.51
C GLY A 380 -36.42 -23.34 -47.29
N CYS A 381 -37.47 -22.59 -47.50
CA CYS A 381 -38.82 -22.99 -47.19
C CYS A 381 -39.62 -22.93 -48.48
N PRO A 382 -39.89 -24.08 -49.14
CA PRO A 382 -40.58 -24.10 -50.41
C PRO A 382 -42.06 -23.74 -50.22
N GLY A 383 -42.36 -22.45 -50.20
CA GLY A 383 -43.71 -21.90 -50.44
C GLY A 383 -44.54 -21.45 -49.24
N SER A 384 -44.07 -21.55 -47.99
CA SER A 384 -44.91 -21.26 -46.81
C SER A 384 -44.24 -20.47 -45.68
N CYS A 385 -43.10 -19.81 -45.93
CA CYS A 385 -42.46 -19.02 -44.89
C CYS A 385 -43.01 -17.60 -44.80
N THR A 386 -43.44 -17.23 -43.60
CA THR A 386 -43.90 -15.89 -43.25
C THR A 386 -42.72 -15.04 -42.79
N GLN A 387 -42.64 -13.80 -43.28
CA GLN A 387 -41.65 -12.83 -42.80
C GLN A 387 -41.90 -12.55 -41.31
N SER A 388 -40.83 -12.64 -40.54
CA SER A 388 -40.81 -12.56 -39.08
C SER A 388 -40.54 -11.15 -38.56
N ASN A 389 -39.76 -10.35 -39.30
CA ASN A 389 -39.14 -9.10 -38.82
C ASN A 389 -38.35 -9.28 -37.50
N ALA A 390 -37.86 -10.48 -37.20
CA ALA A 390 -37.11 -10.74 -35.99
C ALA A 390 -35.79 -9.96 -35.99
N THR A 391 -35.52 -9.22 -34.92
CA THR A 391 -34.30 -8.43 -34.76
C THR A 391 -33.39 -8.94 -33.65
N ASP A 392 -33.90 -9.72 -32.69
CA ASP A 392 -33.14 -10.30 -31.56
C ASP A 392 -33.84 -11.58 -31.05
N ALA A 393 -33.07 -12.62 -30.72
CA ALA A 393 -33.55 -13.87 -30.15
C ALA A 393 -34.20 -13.70 -28.76
N TYR A 394 -33.84 -12.65 -28.01
CA TYR A 394 -34.45 -12.34 -26.71
C TYR A 394 -35.78 -11.56 -26.84
N TYR A 395 -35.99 -10.83 -27.94
CA TYR A 395 -37.18 -9.99 -28.15
C TYR A 395 -38.19 -10.51 -29.18
N GLY A 396 -37.91 -11.59 -29.91
CA GLY A 396 -38.88 -12.15 -30.85
C GLY A 396 -39.54 -13.45 -30.37
N GLN A 397 -39.76 -13.63 -29.07
CA GLN A 397 -40.74 -14.61 -28.62
C GLN A 397 -42.15 -14.06 -28.85
N ASP A 398 -42.97 -14.82 -29.60
CA ASP A 398 -44.42 -14.72 -29.49
C ASP A 398 -44.81 -15.17 -28.07
N LEU A 399 -45.20 -14.21 -27.23
CA LEU A 399 -45.50 -14.39 -25.82
C LEU A 399 -46.88 -15.04 -25.58
N ASN A 400 -47.62 -15.43 -26.63
CA ASN A 400 -48.96 -16.00 -26.50
C ASN A 400 -49.01 -17.47 -26.02
N TYR A 401 -47.87 -18.17 -25.91
CA TYR A 401 -47.83 -19.58 -25.47
C TYR A 401 -47.13 -19.85 -24.13
N VAL A 402 -46.71 -18.79 -23.42
CA VAL A 402 -46.25 -18.87 -22.03
C VAL A 402 -47.33 -18.28 -21.12
N PRO A 403 -48.02 -19.08 -20.29
CA PRO A 403 -49.04 -18.57 -19.37
C PRO A 403 -48.46 -17.46 -18.47
N GLY A 404 -48.98 -16.23 -18.61
CA GLY A 404 -48.63 -15.08 -17.76
C GLY A 404 -47.94 -13.89 -18.44
N SER A 405 -47.68 -13.93 -19.75
CA SER A 405 -47.04 -12.82 -20.45
C SER A 405 -48.02 -11.77 -21.00
N THR A 406 -47.70 -10.47 -20.89
CA THR A 406 -48.51 -9.36 -21.40
C THR A 406 -47.68 -8.44 -22.32
N ASN A 407 -47.75 -8.66 -23.63
CA ASN A 407 -47.37 -7.65 -24.62
C ASN A 407 -48.27 -7.77 -25.89
N PRO A 408 -48.79 -6.66 -26.45
CA PRO A 408 -49.82 -6.70 -27.49
C PRO A 408 -49.22 -6.52 -28.90
N GLY A 409 -49.41 -7.49 -29.80
CA GLY A 409 -49.27 -7.29 -31.25
C GLY A 409 -48.43 -8.35 -31.99
N ASN A 410 -49.10 -9.15 -32.82
CA ASN A 410 -48.56 -10.21 -33.67
C ASN A 410 -47.58 -9.73 -34.77
N THR A 411 -46.29 -9.59 -34.49
CA THR A 411 -45.20 -9.62 -35.49
C THR A 411 -43.86 -9.88 -34.81
N GLY A 412 -43.18 -11.01 -35.09
CA GLY A 412 -41.85 -11.29 -34.53
C GLY A 412 -41.50 -12.77 -34.50
N ASP A 413 -41.04 -13.37 -35.58
CA ASP A 413 -40.80 -14.82 -35.64
C ASP A 413 -39.33 -15.20 -35.33
N THR A 414 -38.96 -15.10 -34.05
CA THR A 414 -37.96 -16.04 -33.47
C THR A 414 -38.58 -17.44 -33.32
N TYR A 415 -39.84 -17.61 -33.69
CA TYR A 415 -40.56 -18.86 -33.67
C TYR A 415 -39.90 -19.92 -34.54
N GLN A 416 -39.27 -19.65 -35.69
CA GLN A 416 -38.51 -20.70 -36.40
C GLN A 416 -37.24 -21.12 -35.65
N ALA A 417 -36.50 -20.16 -35.10
CA ALA A 417 -35.32 -20.42 -34.27
C ALA A 417 -35.64 -21.20 -32.97
N VAL A 418 -36.74 -20.86 -32.30
CA VAL A 418 -37.23 -21.52 -31.08
C VAL A 418 -38.00 -22.81 -31.39
N SER A 419 -38.75 -22.89 -32.49
CA SER A 419 -39.48 -24.10 -32.91
C SER A 419 -38.57 -25.17 -33.51
N MET A 420 -37.38 -24.82 -34.02
CA MET A 420 -36.33 -25.80 -34.31
C MET A 420 -35.75 -26.42 -33.03
N LEU A 421 -35.75 -25.70 -31.91
CA LEU A 421 -35.35 -26.22 -30.61
C LEU A 421 -36.46 -27.04 -29.94
N ASN A 422 -37.71 -26.62 -30.13
CA ASN A 422 -38.89 -27.29 -29.59
C ASN A 422 -39.50 -28.34 -30.56
N GLY A 423 -38.84 -28.59 -31.68
CA GLY A 423 -39.14 -29.67 -32.63
C GLY A 423 -40.42 -29.56 -33.46
N VAL A 424 -40.95 -28.35 -33.67
CA VAL A 424 -42.27 -28.16 -34.31
C VAL A 424 -42.18 -27.89 -35.82
N ASN A 425 -41.10 -27.31 -36.36
CA ASN A 425 -41.02 -27.00 -37.81
C ASN A 425 -39.63 -27.14 -38.47
N GLY A 426 -38.60 -27.51 -37.73
CA GLY A 426 -37.29 -27.86 -38.31
C GLY A 426 -37.19 -29.35 -38.56
N ASN A 427 -36.41 -29.78 -39.55
CA ASN A 427 -35.93 -31.14 -39.57
C ASN A 427 -35.04 -31.38 -38.33
N THR A 428 -35.65 -31.82 -37.24
CA THR A 428 -35.03 -32.09 -35.92
C THR A 428 -33.98 -33.18 -35.95
N THR A 429 -33.77 -33.84 -37.09
CA THR A 429 -32.73 -34.86 -37.23
C THR A 429 -31.33 -34.27 -37.39
N SER A 430 -31.17 -32.95 -37.62
CA SER A 430 -29.85 -32.32 -37.72
C SER A 430 -29.79 -30.85 -37.23
N PRO A 431 -30.12 -30.57 -35.96
CA PRO A 431 -30.05 -29.22 -35.37
C PRO A 431 -28.64 -28.62 -35.45
N ALA A 432 -27.61 -29.46 -35.59
CA ALA A 432 -26.23 -29.03 -35.79
C ALA A 432 -26.01 -28.20 -37.07
N ASN A 433 -26.93 -28.16 -38.04
CA ASN A 433 -26.71 -27.43 -39.29
C ASN A 433 -27.11 -25.94 -39.24
N PHE A 434 -27.84 -25.53 -38.21
CA PHE A 434 -28.43 -24.19 -38.16
C PHE A 434 -27.68 -23.25 -37.22
N ALA A 435 -27.61 -21.98 -37.61
CA ALA A 435 -26.89 -20.95 -36.86
C ALA A 435 -27.46 -20.75 -35.45
N THR A 436 -28.79 -20.60 -35.33
CA THR A 436 -29.42 -20.35 -34.03
C THR A 436 -29.36 -21.56 -33.12
N ALA A 437 -29.59 -22.76 -33.67
CA ALA A 437 -29.48 -24.01 -32.92
C ALA A 437 -28.08 -24.17 -32.31
N THR A 438 -27.03 -23.87 -33.10
CA THR A 438 -25.63 -23.90 -32.64
C THR A 438 -25.44 -23.08 -31.35
N CYS A 439 -26.01 -21.89 -31.25
CA CYS A 439 -25.88 -21.05 -30.05
C CYS A 439 -26.76 -21.50 -28.90
N SER A 440 -28.02 -21.80 -29.16
CA SER A 440 -28.97 -22.18 -28.11
C SER A 440 -28.65 -23.51 -27.41
N THR A 441 -27.96 -24.44 -28.08
CA THR A 441 -27.49 -25.69 -27.46
C THR A 441 -26.08 -25.57 -26.89
N LEU A 442 -25.43 -24.41 -27.03
CA LEU A 442 -24.06 -24.21 -26.58
C LEU A 442 -24.01 -24.23 -25.05
N THR A 443 -23.15 -25.09 -24.51
CA THR A 443 -22.69 -24.99 -23.13
C THR A 443 -21.22 -24.59 -23.14
N LEU A 444 -20.92 -23.36 -22.71
CA LEU A 444 -19.55 -22.84 -22.62
C LEU A 444 -19.31 -22.30 -21.22
N GLU A 445 -18.24 -22.76 -20.57
CA GLU A 445 -17.88 -22.40 -19.18
C GLU A 445 -19.05 -22.51 -18.18
N LYS A 446 -19.88 -23.56 -18.31
CA LYS A 446 -21.09 -23.84 -17.50
C LYS A 446 -22.30 -22.93 -17.79
N HIS A 447 -22.22 -22.07 -18.80
CA HIS A 447 -23.33 -21.23 -19.24
C HIS A 447 -24.05 -21.84 -20.45
N THR A 448 -25.38 -21.86 -20.41
CA THR A 448 -26.28 -22.48 -21.41
C THR A 448 -27.25 -21.49 -22.05
N ASP A 449 -27.14 -20.21 -21.69
CA ASP A 449 -28.00 -19.09 -22.07
C ASP A 449 -27.44 -18.31 -23.27
N TRP A 450 -26.76 -19.01 -24.19
CA TRP A 450 -26.16 -18.44 -25.39
C TRP A 450 -27.17 -18.30 -26.51
N TYR A 451 -27.06 -17.23 -27.29
CA TYR A 451 -27.93 -16.93 -28.42
C TYR A 451 -27.14 -16.38 -29.62
N LEU A 452 -27.77 -16.41 -30.79
CA LEU A 452 -27.21 -15.84 -32.02
C LEU A 452 -27.40 -14.31 -31.96
N PRO A 453 -26.34 -13.50 -32.13
CA PRO A 453 -26.41 -12.04 -31.94
C PRO A 453 -27.26 -11.36 -33.01
N ALA A 454 -27.90 -10.26 -32.64
CA ALA A 454 -28.55 -9.35 -33.58
C ALA A 454 -27.53 -8.68 -34.52
N ILE A 455 -27.97 -8.20 -35.69
CA ILE A 455 -27.07 -7.52 -36.64
C ILE A 455 -26.38 -6.31 -36.02
N CYS A 456 -27.05 -5.57 -35.15
CA CYS A 456 -26.47 -4.43 -34.45
C CYS A 456 -25.65 -4.78 -33.21
N GLU A 457 -25.69 -6.03 -32.75
CA GLU A 457 -24.69 -6.52 -31.79
C GLU A 457 -23.39 -6.91 -32.51
N LEU A 458 -23.48 -7.35 -33.77
CA LEU A 458 -22.31 -7.64 -34.60
C LEU A 458 -21.67 -6.37 -35.17
N SER A 459 -22.47 -5.47 -35.74
CA SER A 459 -22.02 -4.34 -36.58
C SER A 459 -22.12 -2.99 -35.90
N ASN A 460 -21.27 -2.04 -36.32
CA ASN A 460 -21.36 -0.60 -36.02
C ASN A 460 -21.77 0.24 -37.24
N LEU A 461 -22.19 -0.40 -38.33
CA LEU A 461 -22.40 0.24 -39.62
C LEU A 461 -23.85 0.71 -39.80
N LYS A 462 -24.06 1.57 -40.79
CA LYS A 462 -25.36 1.95 -41.30
C LYS A 462 -25.46 1.64 -42.78
N ASN A 463 -26.56 1.02 -43.19
CA ASN A 463 -26.93 0.87 -44.59
C ASN A 463 -28.41 1.23 -44.76
N PHE A 464 -28.96 0.94 -45.95
CA PHE A 464 -30.37 1.23 -46.26
C PHE A 464 -31.37 0.47 -45.37
N TRP A 465 -30.98 -0.70 -44.85
CA TRP A 465 -31.86 -1.62 -44.13
C TRP A 465 -31.67 -1.60 -42.62
N TYR A 466 -30.46 -1.28 -42.14
CA TYR A 466 -30.08 -1.34 -40.74
C TYR A 466 -29.29 -0.10 -40.35
N ASP A 467 -29.58 0.43 -39.17
CA ASP A 467 -28.81 1.52 -38.55
C ASP A 467 -28.25 1.06 -37.21
N CYS A 468 -27.01 0.56 -37.24
CA CYS A 468 -26.29 0.07 -36.06
C CYS A 468 -25.23 1.07 -35.59
N THR A 469 -25.33 2.33 -36.02
CA THR A 469 -24.37 3.38 -35.61
C THR A 469 -24.57 3.83 -34.16
N ALA A 470 -25.74 3.57 -33.60
CA ALA A 470 -26.04 3.81 -32.20
C ALA A 470 -25.78 2.54 -31.37
N GLY A 471 -24.99 2.67 -30.30
CA GLY A 471 -24.83 1.63 -29.29
C GLY A 471 -23.49 0.89 -29.34
N GLN A 472 -23.40 -0.14 -28.50
CA GLN A 472 -22.19 -0.94 -28.29
C GLN A 472 -22.33 -2.27 -29.03
N ASN A 473 -21.26 -2.69 -29.70
CA ASN A 473 -21.25 -3.85 -30.59
C ASN A 473 -19.88 -4.53 -30.61
N ILE A 474 -19.84 -5.75 -31.15
CA ILE A 474 -18.67 -6.60 -31.25
C ILE A 474 -17.60 -6.02 -32.18
N THR A 475 -17.98 -5.41 -33.30
CA THR A 475 -17.03 -4.83 -34.26
C THR A 475 -16.15 -3.77 -33.60
N ALA A 476 -16.77 -2.73 -33.05
CA ALA A 476 -16.06 -1.58 -32.49
C ALA A 476 -15.37 -1.88 -31.17
N ASN A 477 -15.99 -2.70 -30.29
CA ASN A 477 -15.48 -2.91 -28.94
C ASN A 477 -14.56 -4.12 -28.80
N LEU A 478 -14.43 -4.96 -29.83
CA LEU A 478 -13.56 -6.15 -29.78
C LEU A 478 -12.78 -6.37 -31.07
N LYS A 479 -13.47 -6.61 -32.19
CA LYS A 479 -12.80 -7.05 -33.43
C LYS A 479 -11.78 -6.02 -33.93
N ASP A 480 -12.19 -4.76 -34.05
CA ASP A 480 -11.32 -3.69 -34.56
C ASP A 480 -10.18 -3.37 -33.58
N LEU A 481 -10.30 -3.80 -32.33
CA LEU A 481 -9.29 -3.73 -31.29
C LEU A 481 -8.39 -4.98 -31.23
N GLY A 482 -8.61 -5.96 -32.12
CA GLY A 482 -7.80 -7.17 -32.24
C GLY A 482 -8.23 -8.34 -31.35
N PHE A 483 -9.44 -8.32 -30.81
CA PHE A 483 -9.96 -9.37 -29.92
C PHE A 483 -10.95 -10.33 -30.60
N GLY A 484 -11.10 -11.52 -30.01
CA GLY A 484 -12.16 -12.49 -30.36
C GLY A 484 -11.86 -13.39 -31.56
N ASN A 485 -10.68 -13.30 -32.16
CA ASN A 485 -10.24 -14.20 -33.25
C ASN A 485 -11.28 -14.35 -34.37
N PHE A 486 -11.96 -13.27 -34.76
CA PHE A 486 -12.95 -13.30 -35.83
C PHE A 486 -12.27 -13.58 -37.17
N GLN A 487 -12.88 -14.44 -37.98
CA GLN A 487 -12.45 -14.70 -39.34
C GLN A 487 -12.82 -13.53 -40.24
N ASN A 488 -12.03 -13.30 -41.29
CA ASN A 488 -12.38 -12.36 -42.36
C ASN A 488 -13.39 -13.05 -43.29
N SER A 489 -14.63 -13.20 -42.83
CA SER A 489 -15.73 -13.85 -43.54
C SER A 489 -17.10 -13.30 -43.09
N TYR A 490 -18.17 -13.96 -43.52
CA TYR A 490 -19.55 -13.67 -43.13
C TYR A 490 -19.93 -14.35 -41.82
N TYR A 491 -20.58 -13.61 -40.94
CA TYR A 491 -21.12 -14.05 -39.67
C TYR A 491 -22.63 -13.89 -39.65
N TRP A 492 -23.34 -14.98 -39.37
CA TRP A 492 -24.78 -14.93 -39.24
C TRP A 492 -25.21 -14.08 -38.04
N SER A 493 -26.28 -13.30 -38.25
CA SER A 493 -27.02 -12.64 -37.18
C SER A 493 -28.40 -13.30 -37.01
N SER A 494 -29.07 -13.02 -35.90
CA SER A 494 -30.48 -13.38 -35.70
C SER A 494 -31.45 -12.47 -36.46
N THR A 495 -30.96 -11.42 -37.13
CA THR A 495 -31.81 -10.43 -37.79
C THR A 495 -32.26 -10.92 -39.16
N GLU A 496 -33.57 -11.06 -39.35
CA GLU A 496 -34.15 -11.43 -40.63
C GLU A 496 -34.34 -10.21 -41.54
N ARG A 497 -34.06 -10.38 -42.84
CA ARG A 497 -34.31 -9.33 -43.84
C ARG A 497 -35.70 -9.48 -44.47
N ASN A 498 -36.02 -10.70 -44.93
CA ASN A 498 -37.26 -11.07 -45.59
C ASN A 498 -37.40 -12.61 -45.55
N THR A 499 -38.36 -13.18 -46.30
CA THR A 499 -38.62 -14.62 -46.30
C THR A 499 -37.46 -15.48 -46.84
N VAL A 500 -36.60 -14.94 -47.70
CA VAL A 500 -35.50 -15.67 -48.37
C VAL A 500 -34.10 -15.25 -47.88
N ASP A 501 -33.95 -14.07 -47.30
CA ASP A 501 -32.68 -13.49 -46.88
C ASP A 501 -32.62 -13.22 -45.37
N ALA A 502 -31.42 -13.34 -44.80
CA ALA A 502 -31.10 -12.92 -43.44
C ALA A 502 -29.88 -11.99 -43.42
N ALA A 503 -29.77 -11.18 -42.38
CA ALA A 503 -28.66 -10.26 -42.21
C ALA A 503 -27.42 -11.00 -41.70
N ALA A 504 -26.26 -10.63 -42.24
CA ALA A 504 -24.95 -11.11 -41.82
C ALA A 504 -23.95 -9.95 -41.76
N GLN A 505 -22.95 -10.07 -40.88
CA GLN A 505 -21.83 -9.16 -40.85
C GLN A 505 -20.67 -9.75 -41.68
N ALA A 506 -20.22 -9.03 -42.71
CA ALA A 506 -19.12 -9.42 -43.58
C ALA A 506 -17.83 -8.71 -43.14
N TYR A 507 -16.98 -9.41 -42.40
CA TYR A 507 -15.75 -8.83 -41.85
C TYR A 507 -14.61 -8.69 -42.85
N ASN A 508 -14.63 -9.46 -43.94
CA ASN A 508 -13.67 -9.34 -45.04
C ASN A 508 -13.77 -8.02 -45.81
N ILE A 509 -14.97 -7.44 -45.90
CA ILE A 509 -15.23 -6.20 -46.65
C ILE A 509 -15.77 -5.08 -45.76
N ASN A 510 -15.83 -5.32 -44.44
CA ASN A 510 -16.41 -4.41 -43.46
C ASN A 510 -17.80 -3.88 -43.87
N ALA A 511 -18.74 -4.79 -44.12
CA ALA A 511 -20.09 -4.44 -44.56
C ALA A 511 -21.16 -5.31 -43.89
N MET A 512 -22.37 -4.77 -43.75
CA MET A 512 -23.56 -5.59 -43.48
C MET A 512 -24.09 -6.14 -44.81
N ALA A 513 -24.31 -7.45 -44.87
CA ALA A 513 -24.81 -8.16 -46.04
C ALA A 513 -26.21 -8.76 -45.76
N ASN A 514 -26.99 -8.91 -46.83
CA ASN A 514 -28.16 -9.78 -46.83
C ASN A 514 -27.78 -11.02 -47.64
N LEU A 515 -27.86 -12.19 -47.02
CA LEU A 515 -27.49 -13.44 -47.63
C LEU A 515 -28.72 -14.36 -47.71
N PRO A 516 -28.84 -15.19 -48.75
CA PRO A 516 -29.85 -16.23 -48.80
C PRO A 516 -29.76 -17.09 -47.54
N LYS A 517 -30.90 -17.41 -46.92
CA LYS A 517 -30.91 -18.14 -45.64
C LYS A 517 -30.21 -19.51 -45.72
N GLU A 518 -30.21 -20.12 -46.90
CA GLU A 518 -29.53 -21.39 -47.21
C GLU A 518 -28.01 -21.26 -47.41
N ALA A 519 -27.48 -20.03 -47.43
CA ALA A 519 -26.05 -19.79 -47.54
C ALA A 519 -25.30 -20.29 -46.30
N SER A 520 -24.06 -20.71 -46.49
CA SER A 520 -23.19 -21.14 -45.41
C SER A 520 -22.38 -19.96 -44.87
N SER A 521 -22.37 -19.75 -43.55
CA SER A 521 -21.56 -18.70 -42.89
C SER A 521 -21.11 -19.12 -41.49
N TYR A 522 -20.26 -18.28 -40.87
CA TYR A 522 -19.75 -18.48 -39.52
C TYR A 522 -20.79 -18.12 -38.45
N VAL A 523 -20.66 -18.75 -37.30
CA VAL A 523 -21.53 -18.51 -36.14
C VAL A 523 -20.68 -18.12 -34.95
N ARG A 524 -21.01 -16.95 -34.40
CA ARG A 524 -20.49 -16.52 -33.11
C ARG A 524 -21.63 -16.28 -32.14
N CYS A 525 -21.58 -16.95 -31.00
CA CYS A 525 -22.63 -16.86 -30.00
C CYS A 525 -22.33 -15.78 -28.97
N VAL A 526 -23.40 -15.15 -28.50
CA VAL A 526 -23.37 -14.13 -27.44
C VAL A 526 -24.24 -14.58 -26.27
N ARG A 527 -24.03 -13.99 -25.10
CA ARG A 527 -24.94 -14.10 -23.97
C ARG A 527 -24.94 -12.81 -23.17
N GLN A 528 -25.91 -12.69 -22.27
CA GLN A 528 -25.99 -11.58 -21.33
C GLN A 528 -25.89 -12.08 -19.89
N ALA A 529 -25.29 -11.28 -19.01
CA ALA A 529 -25.15 -11.59 -17.60
C ALA A 529 -25.33 -10.33 -16.76
N THR A 530 -26.00 -10.46 -15.62
CA THR A 530 -26.22 -9.37 -14.64
C THR A 530 -25.10 -9.38 -13.60
N TYR A 531 -24.61 -8.20 -13.19
CA TYR A 531 -23.47 -8.07 -12.26
C TYR A 531 -23.54 -6.89 -11.27
#